data_AF-A0A6C0BDS8-F1
#
_entry.id   AF-A0A6C0BDS8-F1
#
_cell.length_a   1.000
_cell.length_b   1.000
_cell.length_c   1.000
_cell.angle_alpha   90.00
_cell.angle_beta   90.00
_cell.angle_gamma   90.00
#
_symmetry.space_group_name_H-M   'P 1'
#
loop_
_entity.id
_entity.type
_entity.pdbx_description
1 polymer ?
#
loop_
_entity_poly.entity_id
_entity_poly.type
_entity_poly.pdbx_seq_one_letter_code
_entity_poly.pdbx_strand_id
1 'polypeptide(L)'
;MDESNMSSLSEHIPADPYNVKEDHYVKIALKSVGEYNTIPSKVAAEFFSVSNIKRIQKKIKKEIYERTYGKFKLTEDQKVLSLLIAMMSVYLLNTKDLDDHIVSQVKILNEQTVQDVVPGMITNIKQYYGYLEDITNPVNVLPDPINVNRAGRRTTKGPAQVYDI
;
A
#
# COMPACT_ATOMS: atom_id res chain seq x y z
N MET A 1 0.48 18.50 4.27
CA MET A 1 1.76 18.36 3.56
C MET A 1 1.57 19.05 2.21
N ASP A 2 2.24 20.17 1.97
CA ASP A 2 2.06 20.99 0.76
C ASP A 2 2.60 20.30 -0.50
N GLU A 3 1.86 20.39 -1.60
CA GLU A 3 2.21 19.83 -2.92
C GLU A 3 3.53 20.40 -3.48
N SER A 4 3.91 21.61 -3.08
CA SER A 4 5.17 22.27 -3.46
C SER A 4 6.41 21.52 -2.97
N ASN A 5 6.35 20.91 -1.78
CA ASN A 5 7.46 20.12 -1.25
C ASN A 5 7.58 18.74 -1.93
N MET A 6 6.47 18.11 -2.31
CA MET A 6 6.49 16.84 -3.05
C MET A 6 7.10 16.96 -4.45
N SER A 7 6.85 18.08 -5.15
CA SER A 7 7.45 18.35 -6.47
C SER A 7 8.99 18.40 -6.39
N SER A 8 9.54 19.14 -5.42
CA SER A 8 10.99 19.26 -5.24
C SER A 8 11.69 17.94 -4.87
N LEU A 9 11.01 17.01 -4.20
CA LEU A 9 11.55 15.68 -3.86
C LEU A 9 11.69 14.77 -5.08
N SER A 10 10.80 14.94 -6.07
CA SER A 10 10.79 14.11 -7.28
C SER A 10 11.98 14.38 -8.21
N GLU A 11 12.47 15.63 -8.25
CA GLU A 11 13.64 16.03 -9.04
C GLU A 11 14.95 15.40 -8.57
N HIS A 12 15.01 14.94 -7.33
CA HIS A 12 16.23 14.41 -6.70
C HIS A 12 16.32 12.87 -6.75
N ILE A 13 15.39 12.21 -7.46
CA ILE A 13 15.41 10.75 -7.61
C ILE A 13 16.13 10.39 -8.92
N PRO A 14 17.22 9.62 -8.85
CA PRO A 14 17.95 9.15 -10.02
C PRO A 14 17.10 8.16 -10.85
N ALA A 15 17.45 7.98 -12.12
CA ALA A 15 16.81 6.99 -12.99
C ALA A 15 16.94 5.55 -12.47
N ASP A 16 18.10 5.20 -11.89
CA ASP A 16 18.26 3.99 -11.10
C ASP A 16 18.30 4.37 -9.60
N PRO A 17 17.26 4.05 -8.82
CA PRO A 17 17.17 4.41 -7.41
C PRO A 17 18.20 3.70 -6.52
N TYR A 18 18.87 2.67 -7.03
CA TYR A 18 19.78 1.86 -6.24
C TYR A 18 21.25 2.12 -6.55
N ASN A 19 21.55 2.82 -7.64
CA ASN A 19 22.90 3.19 -8.05
C ASN A 19 23.26 4.61 -7.57
N VAL A 20 23.16 4.82 -6.25
CA VAL A 20 23.51 6.08 -5.59
C VAL A 20 24.36 5.81 -4.36
N LYS A 21 25.07 6.84 -3.90
CA LYS A 21 25.79 6.80 -2.62
C LYS A 21 24.79 6.51 -1.50
N GLU A 22 25.22 5.77 -0.48
CA GLU A 22 24.35 5.35 0.63
C GLU A 22 23.68 6.53 1.34
N ASP A 23 24.40 7.66 1.45
CA ASP A 23 23.92 8.89 2.10
C ASP A 23 22.89 9.68 1.28
N HIS A 24 22.62 9.31 0.02
CA HIS A 24 21.77 10.10 -0.89
C HIS A 24 20.37 10.31 -0.30
N TYR A 25 19.73 9.23 0.12
CA TYR A 25 18.38 9.27 0.67
C TYR A 25 18.33 9.81 2.10
N VAL A 26 19.41 9.64 2.87
CA VAL A 26 19.56 10.24 4.20
C VAL A 26 19.46 11.76 4.10
N LYS A 27 20.18 12.36 3.14
CA LYS A 27 20.15 13.81 2.91
C LYS A 27 18.77 14.31 2.49
N ILE A 28 18.09 13.57 1.61
CA ILE A 28 16.74 13.91 1.16
C ILE A 28 15.76 13.86 2.33
N ALA A 29 15.81 12.80 3.15
CA ALA A 29 14.97 12.64 4.32
C ALA A 29 15.19 13.78 5.33
N LEU A 30 16.43 14.05 5.72
CA LEU A 30 16.72 15.09 6.71
C LEU A 30 16.40 16.50 6.22
N LYS A 31 16.64 16.79 4.94
CA LYS A 31 16.22 18.07 4.34
C LYS A 31 14.72 18.28 4.47
N SER A 32 13.92 17.23 4.26
CA SER A 32 12.45 17.31 4.36
C SER A 32 11.95 17.49 5.80
N VAL A 33 12.71 17.03 6.78
CA VAL A 33 12.41 17.15 8.22
C VAL A 33 12.82 18.53 8.79
N GLY A 34 13.51 19.36 8.01
CA GLY A 34 14.00 20.67 8.44
C GLY A 34 15.37 20.65 9.11
N GLU A 35 16.00 19.48 9.18
CA GLU A 35 17.30 19.22 9.80
C GLU A 35 18.45 19.24 8.77
N TYR A 36 18.49 20.27 7.92
CA TYR A 36 19.46 20.33 6.82
C TYR A 36 20.91 20.58 7.29
N ASN A 37 21.11 21.17 8.48
CA ASN A 37 22.42 21.59 8.98
C ASN A 37 22.98 20.71 10.11
N THR A 38 22.32 19.59 10.42
CA THR A 38 22.70 18.69 11.52
C THR A 38 23.40 17.44 10.99
N ILE A 39 24.33 16.92 11.78
CA ILE A 39 24.96 15.62 11.50
C ILE A 39 23.86 14.56 11.62
N PRO A 40 23.66 13.69 10.60
CA PRO A 40 22.66 12.65 10.68
C PRO A 40 22.91 11.77 11.91
N SER A 41 21.87 11.51 12.69
CA SER A 41 21.90 10.45 13.70
C SER A 41 22.36 9.15 13.04
N LYS A 42 23.19 8.35 13.74
CA LYS A 42 23.63 7.06 13.22
C LYS A 42 22.46 6.14 12.88
N VAL A 43 21.35 6.26 13.63
CA VAL A 43 20.10 5.53 13.36
C VAL A 43 19.47 5.99 12.04
N ALA A 44 19.39 7.31 11.82
CA ALA A 44 18.86 7.87 10.57
C ALA A 44 19.70 7.46 9.35
N ALA A 45 21.03 7.53 9.47
CA ALA A 45 21.94 7.14 8.40
C ALA A 45 21.75 5.67 8.00
N GLU A 46 21.66 4.77 8.98
CA GLU A 46 21.46 3.34 8.72
C GLU A 46 20.04 3.04 8.21
N PHE A 47 19.01 3.69 8.78
CA PHE A 47 17.62 3.47 8.42
C PHE A 47 17.30 3.93 6.99
N PHE A 48 17.77 5.12 6.59
CA PHE A 48 17.55 5.66 5.24
C PHE A 48 18.62 5.21 4.22
N SER A 49 19.53 4.31 4.60
CA SER A 49 20.53 3.77 3.68
C SER A 49 19.88 3.00 2.50
N VAL A 50 20.53 3.04 1.33
CA VAL A 50 20.09 2.31 0.13
C VAL A 50 19.98 0.80 0.41
N SER A 51 20.92 0.25 1.19
CA SER A 51 20.93 -1.15 1.60
C SER A 51 19.68 -1.49 2.43
N ASN A 52 19.32 -0.64 3.39
CA ASN A 52 18.15 -0.86 4.22
C ASN A 52 16.84 -0.71 3.44
N ILE A 53 16.74 0.26 2.53
CA ILE A 53 15.59 0.41 1.63
C ILE A 53 15.35 -0.89 0.85
N LYS A 54 16.41 -1.49 0.26
CA LYS A 54 16.31 -2.80 -0.42
C LYS A 54 15.83 -3.91 0.52
N ARG A 55 16.28 -3.91 1.78
CA ARG A 55 15.84 -4.88 2.79
C ARG A 55 14.35 -4.72 3.11
N ILE A 56 13.87 -3.48 3.27
CA ILE A 56 12.45 -3.19 3.49
C ILE A 56 11.61 -3.63 2.29
N GLN A 57 12.02 -3.32 1.05
CA GLN A 57 11.33 -3.76 -0.17
C GLN A 57 11.20 -5.29 -0.22
N LYS A 58 12.28 -6.01 0.09
CA LYS A 58 12.23 -7.48 0.18
C LYS A 58 11.29 -7.97 1.28
N LYS A 59 11.29 -7.34 2.46
CA LYS A 59 10.39 -7.66 3.56
C LYS A 59 8.92 -7.42 3.18
N ILE A 60 8.61 -6.30 2.54
CA ILE A 60 7.27 -5.98 2.04
C ILE A 60 6.76 -7.10 1.11
N LYS A 61 7.57 -7.49 0.12
CA LYS A 61 7.20 -8.54 -0.84
C LYS A 61 6.93 -9.87 -0.13
N LYS A 62 7.77 -10.22 0.86
CA LYS A 62 7.59 -11.42 1.68
C LYS A 62 6.31 -11.35 2.52
N GLU A 63 6.08 -10.24 3.21
CA GLU A 63 4.94 -10.04 4.11
C GLU A 63 3.61 -10.09 3.33
N ILE A 64 3.54 -9.48 2.15
CA ILE A 64 2.35 -9.56 1.29
C ILE A 64 2.09 -11.00 0.87
N TYR A 65 3.13 -11.72 0.44
CA TYR A 65 2.99 -13.11 0.04
C TYR A 65 2.47 -13.99 1.19
N GLU A 66 2.99 -13.79 2.41
CA GLU A 66 2.57 -14.52 3.61
C GLU A 66 1.14 -14.16 4.03
N ARG A 67 0.79 -12.87 4.15
CA ARG A 67 -0.56 -12.42 4.56
C ARG A 67 -1.65 -12.78 3.56
N THR A 68 -1.30 -12.92 2.29
CA THR A 68 -2.25 -13.28 1.24
C THR A 68 -2.32 -14.78 1.01
N TYR A 69 -1.65 -15.58 1.85
CA TYR A 69 -1.56 -17.04 1.74
C TYR A 69 -1.10 -17.49 0.34
N GLY A 70 -0.14 -16.76 -0.22
CA GLY A 70 0.44 -17.03 -1.53
C GLY A 70 -0.40 -16.59 -2.74
N LYS A 71 -1.54 -15.92 -2.54
CA LYS A 71 -2.40 -15.45 -3.65
C LYS A 71 -1.76 -14.34 -4.48
N PHE A 72 -1.08 -13.41 -3.84
CA PHE A 72 -0.47 -12.26 -4.52
C PHE A 72 1.05 -12.28 -4.34
N LYS A 73 1.77 -12.34 -5.48
CA LYS A 73 3.23 -12.31 -5.51
C LYS A 73 3.70 -11.08 -6.28
N LEU A 74 4.36 -10.16 -5.57
CA LEU A 74 4.96 -8.98 -6.17
C LEU A 74 6.31 -9.32 -6.81
N THR A 75 6.46 -9.04 -8.10
CA THR A 75 7.72 -9.11 -8.84
C THR A 75 8.50 -7.79 -8.76
N GLU A 76 7.78 -6.68 -8.80
CA GLU A 76 8.35 -5.34 -8.85
C GLU A 76 8.43 -4.68 -7.47
N ASP A 77 9.41 -3.79 -7.32
CA ASP A 77 9.56 -2.96 -6.12
C ASP A 77 8.63 -1.76 -6.17
N GLN A 78 8.28 -1.23 -5.00
CA GLN A 78 7.51 0.01 -4.93
C GLN A 78 8.40 1.20 -5.29
N LYS A 79 7.78 2.28 -5.83
CA LYS A 79 8.50 3.54 -6.09
C LYS A 79 9.22 4.01 -4.83
N VAL A 80 10.52 4.29 -4.95
CA VAL A 80 11.36 4.65 -3.80
C VAL A 80 10.88 5.93 -3.12
N LEU A 81 10.36 6.90 -3.88
CA LEU A 81 9.73 8.11 -3.30
C LEU A 81 8.62 7.76 -2.30
N SER A 82 7.66 6.93 -2.73
CA SER A 82 6.49 6.57 -1.91
C SER A 82 6.92 5.79 -0.66
N LEU A 83 7.89 4.89 -0.80
CA LEU A 83 8.45 4.18 0.34
C LEU A 83 9.18 5.13 1.30
N LEU A 84 9.96 6.09 0.78
CA LEU A 84 10.66 7.08 1.60
C LEU A 84 9.69 7.95 2.40
N ILE A 85 8.58 8.39 1.82
CA ILE A 85 7.55 9.14 2.55
C ILE A 85 7.03 8.33 3.74
N ALA A 86 6.72 7.04 3.53
CA ALA A 86 6.28 6.17 4.61
C ALA A 86 7.37 5.96 5.67
N MET A 87 8.63 5.74 5.24
CA MET A 87 9.77 5.62 6.14
C MET A 87 9.97 6.89 6.98
N MET A 88 9.86 8.08 6.38
CA MET A 88 9.96 9.37 7.09
C MET A 88 8.85 9.51 8.14
N SER A 89 7.60 9.19 7.77
CA SER A 89 6.48 9.21 8.71
C SER A 89 6.75 8.32 9.93
N VAL A 90 7.18 7.07 9.71
CA VAL A 90 7.49 6.14 10.80
C VAL A 90 8.67 6.60 11.63
N TYR A 91 9.72 7.12 11.01
CA TYR A 91 10.89 7.65 11.70
C TYR A 91 10.51 8.79 12.64
N LEU A 92 9.77 9.79 12.15
CA LEU A 92 9.33 10.95 12.95
C LEU A 92 8.47 10.55 14.15
N LEU A 93 7.63 9.52 14.00
CA LEU A 93 6.71 9.09 15.05
C LEU A 93 7.35 8.17 16.09
N ASN A 94 8.33 7.35 15.70
CA ASN A 94 8.79 6.22 16.53
C ASN A 94 10.28 6.25 16.88
N THR A 95 11.06 7.16 16.31
CA THR A 95 12.51 7.21 16.60
C THR A 95 12.77 7.57 18.05
N LYS A 96 13.75 6.89 18.65
CA LYS A 96 14.32 7.24 19.96
C LYS A 96 15.69 7.90 19.84
N ASP A 97 16.33 7.76 18.67
CA ASP A 97 17.67 8.27 18.35
C ASP A 97 18.70 8.09 19.48
N LEU A 98 18.73 6.90 20.07
CA LEU A 98 19.73 6.55 21.08
C LEU A 98 21.02 6.12 20.38
N ASP A 99 22.18 6.51 20.92
CA ASP A 99 23.50 6.13 20.39
C ASP A 99 23.86 4.65 20.64
N ASP A 100 23.01 3.91 21.37
CA ASP A 100 23.20 2.49 21.67
C ASP A 100 22.17 1.62 20.91
N HIS A 101 22.53 0.36 20.64
CA HIS A 101 21.67 -0.64 20.00
C HIS A 101 21.05 -0.19 18.66
N ILE A 102 21.81 0.55 17.84
CA ILE A 102 21.39 1.10 16.55
C ILE A 102 20.72 0.04 15.66
N VAL A 103 21.32 -1.16 15.56
CA VAL A 103 20.79 -2.26 14.75
C VAL A 103 19.39 -2.70 15.22
N SER A 104 19.17 -2.78 16.53
CA SER A 104 17.88 -3.15 17.11
C SER A 104 16.83 -2.06 16.85
N GLN A 105 17.21 -0.78 16.99
CA GLN A 105 16.32 0.34 16.68
C GLN A 105 15.91 0.33 15.21
N VAL A 106 16.86 0.19 14.28
CA VAL A 106 16.60 0.10 12.84
C VAL A 106 15.70 -1.10 12.51
N LYS A 107 15.89 -2.24 13.19
CA LYS A 107 15.02 -3.42 13.01
C LYS A 107 13.58 -3.13 13.42
N ILE A 108 13.37 -2.46 14.55
CA ILE A 108 12.03 -2.07 15.03
C ILE A 108 11.39 -1.10 14.04
N LEU A 109 12.10 -0.06 13.61
CA LEU A 109 11.61 0.90 12.62
C LEU A 109 11.22 0.20 11.30
N ASN A 110 12.07 -0.71 10.82
CA ASN A 110 11.79 -1.50 9.62
C ASN A 110 10.52 -2.34 9.75
N GLU A 111 10.29 -2.95 10.92
CA GLU A 111 9.08 -3.73 11.18
C GLU A 111 7.85 -2.82 11.21
N GLN A 112 7.94 -1.66 11.87
CA GLN A 112 6.85 -0.68 11.90
C GLN A 112 6.51 -0.15 10.50
N THR A 113 7.51 0.17 9.67
CA THR A 113 7.27 0.59 8.28
C THR A 113 6.56 -0.50 7.46
N VAL A 114 6.95 -1.76 7.61
CA VAL A 114 6.27 -2.85 6.91
C VAL A 114 4.83 -2.99 7.40
N GLN A 115 4.59 -2.90 8.71
CA GLN A 115 3.25 -3.01 9.29
C GLN A 115 2.32 -1.88 8.85
N ASP A 116 2.84 -0.66 8.67
CA ASP A 116 2.07 0.50 8.24
C ASP A 116 1.68 0.41 6.75
N VAL A 117 2.64 0.04 5.87
CA VAL A 117 2.43 0.10 4.42
C VAL A 117 1.68 -1.13 3.87
N VAL A 118 1.90 -2.33 4.44
CA VAL A 118 1.38 -3.60 3.89
C VAL A 118 -0.16 -3.70 3.83
N PRO A 119 -0.93 -3.33 4.86
CA PRO A 119 -2.40 -3.40 4.81
C PRO A 119 -3.00 -2.56 3.67
N GLY A 120 -2.48 -1.35 3.47
CA GLY A 120 -2.88 -0.45 2.38
C GLY A 120 -2.57 -1.06 1.01
N MET A 121 -1.35 -1.59 0.84
CA MET A 121 -0.97 -2.26 -0.41
C MET A 121 -1.86 -3.47 -0.73
N ILE A 122 -2.18 -4.32 0.24
CA ILE A 122 -3.06 -5.48 0.02
C ILE A 122 -4.44 -5.03 -0.44
N THR A 123 -4.96 -3.95 0.14
CA THR A 123 -6.25 -3.37 -0.24
C THR A 123 -6.22 -2.87 -1.68
N ASN A 124 -5.19 -2.11 -2.05
CA ASN A 124 -5.01 -1.59 -3.41
C ASN A 124 -4.84 -2.72 -4.44
N ILE A 125 -4.09 -3.78 -4.09
CA ILE A 125 -3.92 -4.96 -4.94
C ILE A 125 -5.28 -5.63 -5.19
N LYS A 126 -6.06 -5.88 -4.14
CA LYS A 126 -7.41 -6.48 -4.27
C LYS A 126 -8.32 -5.62 -5.14
N GLN A 127 -8.29 -4.31 -4.97
CA GLN A 127 -9.08 -3.39 -5.79
C GLN A 127 -8.65 -3.43 -7.26
N TYR A 128 -7.34 -3.47 -7.54
CA TYR A 128 -6.83 -3.58 -8.90
C TYR A 128 -7.29 -4.88 -9.58
N TYR A 129 -7.19 -6.02 -8.88
CA TYR A 129 -7.69 -7.29 -9.42
C TYR A 129 -9.21 -7.31 -9.57
N GLY A 130 -9.96 -6.74 -8.62
CA GLY A 130 -11.41 -6.59 -8.73
C GLY A 130 -11.80 -5.73 -9.95
N TYR A 131 -11.09 -4.64 -10.18
CA TYR A 131 -11.27 -3.83 -11.38
C TYR A 131 -10.99 -4.63 -12.67
N LEU A 132 -9.90 -5.41 -12.70
CA LEU A 132 -9.61 -6.28 -13.85
C LEU A 132 -10.70 -7.33 -14.09
N GLU A 133 -11.26 -7.89 -13.02
CA GLU A 133 -12.39 -8.81 -13.09
C GLU A 133 -13.66 -8.12 -13.61
N ASP A 134 -13.96 -6.92 -13.13
CA ASP A 134 -15.13 -6.14 -13.53
C ASP A 134 -15.09 -5.71 -15.01
N ILE A 135 -13.92 -5.36 -15.55
CA ILE A 135 -13.80 -4.97 -16.97
C ILE A 135 -13.80 -6.17 -17.93
N THR A 136 -13.37 -7.33 -17.47
CA THR A 136 -13.28 -8.54 -18.31
C THR A 136 -14.58 -9.32 -18.35
N ASN A 137 -15.36 -9.25 -17.27
CA ASN A 137 -16.65 -9.90 -17.18
C ASN A 137 -17.76 -9.06 -17.83
N PRO A 138 -18.79 -9.70 -18.40
CA PRO A 138 -19.98 -9.00 -18.83
C PRO A 138 -20.62 -8.31 -17.63
N VAL A 139 -21.13 -7.10 -17.84
CA VAL A 139 -21.84 -6.34 -16.79
C VAL A 139 -22.96 -7.20 -16.23
N ASN A 140 -22.90 -7.50 -14.94
CA ASN A 140 -23.97 -8.18 -14.25
C ASN A 140 -25.15 -7.21 -14.13
N VAL A 141 -26.14 -7.38 -15.00
CA VAL A 141 -27.37 -6.57 -14.97
C VAL A 141 -28.09 -6.81 -13.64
N LEU A 142 -28.53 -5.72 -13.01
CA LEU A 142 -29.37 -5.82 -11.82
C LEU A 142 -30.62 -6.63 -12.18
N PRO A 143 -30.99 -7.65 -11.38
CA PRO A 143 -32.20 -8.40 -11.63
C PRO A 143 -33.40 -7.47 -11.50
N ASP A 144 -34.39 -7.67 -12.36
CA ASP A 144 -35.64 -6.93 -12.30
C ASP A 144 -36.30 -7.05 -10.92
N PRO A 145 -36.99 -5.99 -10.45
CA PRO A 145 -37.65 -6.03 -9.16
C PRO A 145 -38.73 -7.12 -9.15
N ILE A 146 -38.56 -8.10 -8.26
CA ILE A 146 -39.53 -9.18 -8.08
C ILE A 146 -40.70 -8.67 -7.23
N ASN A 147 -41.91 -8.80 -7.75
CA ASN A 147 -43.11 -8.49 -6.98
C ASN A 147 -43.31 -9.51 -5.84
N VAL A 148 -43.12 -9.06 -4.60
CA VAL A 148 -43.25 -9.87 -3.38
C VAL A 148 -44.69 -9.94 -2.83
N ASN A 149 -45.64 -9.24 -3.45
CA ASN A 149 -47.02 -9.21 -2.99
C ASN A 149 -47.73 -10.57 -3.20
N ARG A 150 -48.49 -11.02 -2.20
CA ARG A 150 -49.29 -12.25 -2.25
C ARG A 150 -50.61 -12.10 -3.03
N ALA A 151 -51.02 -10.87 -3.37
CA ALA A 151 -52.28 -10.60 -4.06
C ALA A 151 -52.43 -11.39 -5.39
N GLY A 152 -51.34 -11.52 -6.17
CA GLY A 152 -51.33 -12.28 -7.42
C GLY A 152 -51.39 -13.81 -7.25
N ARG A 153 -51.23 -14.37 -6.04
CA ARG A 153 -51.39 -15.81 -5.80
C ARG A 153 -52.85 -16.22 -5.62
N ARG A 154 -53.76 -15.25 -5.53
CA ARG A 154 -55.21 -15.45 -5.35
C ARG A 154 -55.99 -15.21 -6.64
N THR A 155 -55.39 -15.41 -7.82
CA THR A 155 -56.16 -15.37 -9.06
C THR A 155 -57.01 -16.62 -9.19
N THR A 156 -58.31 -16.46 -9.36
CA THR A 156 -59.20 -17.56 -9.70
C THR A 156 -59.01 -17.95 -11.16
N LYS A 157 -59.07 -19.26 -11.47
CA LYS A 157 -59.06 -19.74 -12.86
C LYS A 157 -60.33 -19.23 -13.56
N GLY A 158 -60.20 -18.83 -14.82
CA GLY A 158 -61.36 -18.50 -15.63
C GLY A 158 -62.26 -19.74 -15.81
N PRO A 159 -63.57 -19.59 -15.95
CA PRO A 159 -64.50 -20.72 -16.02
C PRO A 159 -64.14 -21.72 -17.13
N ALA A 160 -63.66 -21.26 -18.29
CA ALA A 160 -63.21 -22.13 -19.37
C ALA A 160 -62.05 -23.08 -18.99
N GLN A 161 -61.12 -22.65 -18.13
CA GLN A 161 -59.98 -23.45 -17.68
C GLN A 161 -60.34 -24.47 -16.58
N VAL A 162 -61.54 -24.38 -16.02
CA VAL A 162 -62.04 -25.28 -14.97
C VAL A 162 -62.77 -26.48 -15.58
N TYR A 163 -63.32 -26.31 -16.79
CA TYR A 163 -64.19 -27.31 -17.42
C TYR A 163 -63.52 -28.14 -18.54
N ASP A 164 -62.21 -27.99 -18.79
CA ASP A 164 -61.46 -28.72 -19.85
C ASP A 164 -62.27 -28.93 -21.15
N ILE A 165 -62.76 -27.81 -21.71
CA ILE A 165 -63.36 -27.74 -23.05
C ILE A 165 -62.45 -26.93 -23.97
#